data_AF-R2RQM6-F1
#
_entry.id   AF-R2RQM6-F1
#
_cell.length_a   1.000
_cell.length_b   1.000
_cell.length_c   1.000
_cell.angle_alpha   90.00
_cell.angle_beta   90.00
_cell.angle_gamma   90.00
#
_symmetry.space_group_name_H-M   'P 1'
#
loop_
_entity.id
_entity.type
_entity.pdbx_description
1 polymer ?
#
loop_
_entity_poly.entity_id
_entity_poly.type
_entity_poly.pdbx_seq_one_letter_code
_entity_poly.pdbx_strand_id
1 'polypeptide(L)'
;MTKENTFAANLYLFDAHSPRKKADLPIQSESFSVIPDQGRFRVLDVPNKILLRDAFQTKKNVANYSEKVDDFYSDEHLYLGPDSNGFSDYTIEGSRYFDKGGPSRAIAIHISYFDAYLNLRIKHFVSDSNENAKDQGEKFFEALEKLSDWYYRNQDQLLLTLGLEELLRYQEIRKFPGLGTIKKWSLANHLELIGAFLEQGDHWQKGWKRNGI
;
A
#
# COMPACT_ATOMS: atom_id res chain seq x y z
N MET A 1 -31.29 4.68 12.49
CA MET A 1 -30.71 4.46 13.84
C MET A 1 -29.47 3.60 13.67
N THR A 2 -28.31 4.22 13.51
CA THR A 2 -27.04 3.54 13.79
C THR A 2 -27.05 3.26 15.30
N LYS A 3 -27.11 1.99 15.69
CA LYS A 3 -26.86 1.61 17.09
C LYS A 3 -25.52 2.23 17.46
N GLU A 4 -25.48 2.91 18.60
CA GLU A 4 -24.27 3.46 19.20
C GLU A 4 -23.18 2.39 19.15
N ASN A 5 -22.27 2.52 18.18
CA ASN A 5 -21.08 1.70 18.12
C ASN A 5 -20.09 2.38 19.04
N THR A 6 -20.23 2.16 20.35
CA THR A 6 -19.21 2.51 21.33
C THR A 6 -18.01 1.63 21.01
N PHE A 7 -17.13 2.12 20.13
CA PHE A 7 -15.88 1.46 19.80
C PHE A 7 -14.99 1.48 21.06
N ALA A 8 -15.24 0.53 21.96
CA ALA A 8 -14.56 0.35 23.24
C ALA A 8 -13.44 -0.70 23.10
N ALA A 9 -12.65 -0.59 22.03
CA ALA A 9 -11.44 -1.36 21.89
C ALA A 9 -10.29 -0.59 22.55
N ASN A 10 -9.73 -1.12 23.64
CA ASN A 10 -8.50 -0.58 24.21
C ASN A 10 -7.35 -0.91 23.25
N LEU A 11 -6.74 0.13 22.68
CA LEU A 11 -5.61 0.02 21.75
C LEU A 11 -4.31 0.36 22.49
N TYR A 12 -3.38 -0.59 22.56
CA TYR A 12 -2.04 -0.37 23.07
C TYR A 12 -1.07 -0.25 21.91
N LEU A 13 -0.50 0.95 21.75
CA LEU A 13 0.50 1.23 20.73
C LEU A 13 1.90 1.13 21.34
N PHE A 14 2.72 0.22 20.81
CA PHE A 14 4.09 0.06 21.24
C PHE A 14 5.03 0.95 20.41
N ASP A 15 6.01 1.51 21.09
CA ASP A 15 7.09 2.33 20.53
C ASP A 15 8.47 1.78 20.94
N ALA A 16 9.54 2.52 20.64
CA ALA A 16 10.90 2.12 20.99
C ALA A 16 11.13 1.95 22.51
N HIS A 17 10.36 2.64 23.35
CA HIS A 17 10.50 2.70 24.81
C HIS A 17 9.54 1.75 25.56
N SER A 18 8.65 1.10 24.83
CA SER A 18 7.62 0.24 25.43
C SER A 18 8.22 -0.94 26.21
N PRO A 19 7.56 -1.38 27.31
CA PRO A 19 8.09 -2.44 28.17
C PRO A 19 8.38 -3.74 27.42
N ARG A 20 9.39 -4.47 27.91
CA ARG A 20 9.93 -5.67 27.26
C ARG A 20 9.48 -6.97 27.92
N LYS A 21 8.63 -6.90 28.95
CA LYS A 21 8.13 -8.05 29.69
C LYS A 21 6.63 -7.90 29.88
N LYS A 22 5.89 -9.00 29.70
CA LYS A 22 4.44 -9.06 29.92
C LYS A 22 4.03 -8.61 31.33
N ALA A 23 4.84 -8.92 32.33
CA ALA A 23 4.59 -8.53 33.72
C ALA A 23 4.50 -7.00 33.93
N ASP A 24 5.15 -6.24 33.06
CA ASP A 24 5.19 -4.77 33.10
C ASP A 24 4.07 -4.14 32.23
N LEU A 25 3.19 -4.96 31.65
CA LEU A 25 2.16 -4.57 30.68
C LEU A 25 0.78 -4.98 31.21
N PRO A 26 0.01 -4.05 31.82
CA PRO A 26 -1.36 -4.32 32.25
C PRO A 26 -2.33 -4.28 31.04
N ILE A 27 -2.09 -5.12 30.04
CA ILE A 27 -2.92 -5.23 28.82
C ILE A 27 -4.02 -6.26 29.07
N GLN A 28 -5.27 -5.84 28.93
CA GLN A 28 -6.42 -6.73 29.08
C GLN A 28 -6.55 -7.66 27.86
N SER A 29 -7.09 -8.86 28.03
CA SER A 29 -7.23 -9.87 26.96
C SER A 29 -8.03 -9.40 25.75
N GLU A 30 -9.01 -8.51 25.96
CA GLU A 30 -9.86 -7.92 24.91
C GLU A 30 -9.18 -6.76 24.17
N SER A 31 -7.98 -6.35 24.57
CA SER A 31 -7.27 -5.20 24.01
C SER A 31 -6.45 -5.56 22.78
N PHE A 32 -6.33 -4.65 21.83
CA PHE A 32 -5.44 -4.80 20.67
C PHE A 32 -4.05 -4.26 20.96
N SER A 33 -3.03 -4.99 20.54
CA SER A 33 -1.63 -4.60 20.71
C SER A 33 -1.00 -4.32 19.36
N VAL A 34 -0.85 -3.04 19.00
CA VAL A 34 -0.14 -2.63 17.78
C VAL A 34 1.34 -2.56 18.10
N ILE A 35 2.11 -3.48 17.52
CA ILE A 35 3.52 -3.68 17.87
C ILE A 35 4.43 -3.40 16.67
N PRO A 36 5.57 -2.71 16.85
CA PRO A 36 6.56 -2.56 15.79
C PRO A 36 7.06 -3.93 15.32
N ASP A 37 7.33 -4.05 14.03
CA ASP A 37 7.85 -5.27 13.44
C ASP A 37 9.34 -5.54 13.79
N GLN A 38 9.60 -5.85 15.07
CA GLN A 38 10.91 -6.13 15.62
C GLN A 38 10.88 -7.44 16.41
N GLY A 39 11.93 -8.26 16.30
CA GLY A 39 11.99 -9.58 16.93
C GLY A 39 11.62 -9.59 18.42
N ARG A 40 12.04 -8.56 19.16
CA ARG A 40 11.73 -8.41 20.59
C ARG A 40 10.24 -8.23 20.89
N PHE A 41 9.47 -7.62 19.99
CA PHE A 41 8.03 -7.42 20.14
C PHE A 41 7.23 -8.60 19.58
N ARG A 42 7.71 -9.24 18.51
CA ARG A 42 7.10 -10.45 17.94
C ARG A 42 6.95 -11.58 18.98
N VAL A 43 7.98 -11.76 19.81
CA VAL A 43 8.02 -12.79 20.87
C VAL A 43 7.31 -12.38 22.16
N LEU A 44 6.80 -11.15 22.29
CA LEU A 44 5.99 -10.77 23.44
C LEU A 44 4.65 -11.48 23.39
N ASP A 45 4.29 -12.09 24.51
CA ASP A 45 3.00 -12.71 24.73
C ASP A 45 1.98 -11.64 25.18
N VAL A 46 1.52 -10.85 24.22
CA VAL A 46 0.45 -9.85 24.39
C VAL A 46 -0.75 -10.26 23.54
N PRO A 47 -1.98 -9.99 24.00
CA PRO A 47 -3.19 -10.38 23.27
C PRO A 47 -3.37 -9.57 21.99
N ASN A 48 -4.04 -10.19 21.00
CA ASN A 48 -4.52 -9.56 19.76
C ASN A 48 -3.44 -8.71 19.07
N LYS A 49 -2.30 -9.33 18.76
CA LYS A 49 -1.16 -8.64 18.14
C LYS A 49 -1.51 -8.19 16.72
N ILE A 50 -1.15 -6.95 16.41
CA ILE A 50 -1.13 -6.39 15.07
C ILE A 50 0.29 -5.90 14.82
N LEU A 51 0.99 -6.54 13.89
CA LEU A 51 2.33 -6.12 13.51
C LEU A 51 2.26 -4.87 12.65
N LEU A 52 2.91 -3.80 13.08
CA LEU A 52 3.10 -2.57 12.32
C LEU A 52 4.36 -2.69 11.47
N ARG A 53 4.17 -2.91 10.17
CA ARG A 53 5.24 -3.15 9.21
C ARG A 53 5.23 -2.10 8.10
N ASP A 54 6.35 -1.38 7.97
CA ASP A 54 6.66 -0.59 6.78
C ASP A 54 7.12 -1.55 5.67
N ALA A 55 6.16 -1.97 4.84
CA ALA A 55 6.39 -2.99 3.82
C ALA A 55 6.86 -2.42 2.48
N PHE A 56 6.70 -1.11 2.27
CA PHE A 56 7.06 -0.46 1.02
C PHE A 56 8.59 -0.38 0.84
N GLN A 57 9.09 -0.98 -0.24
CA GLN A 57 10.54 -1.07 -0.49
C GLN A 57 11.10 0.22 -1.10
N THR A 58 11.31 1.24 -0.27
CA THR A 58 11.85 2.53 -0.75
C THR A 58 13.22 2.40 -1.42
N LYS A 59 13.41 3.11 -2.55
CA LYS A 59 14.70 3.22 -3.24
C LYS A 59 15.31 4.60 -3.05
N LYS A 60 16.64 4.65 -2.93
CA LYS A 60 17.39 5.92 -2.82
C LYS A 60 17.20 6.81 -4.06
N ASN A 61 17.17 6.21 -5.24
CA ASN A 61 16.88 6.89 -6.50
C ASN A 61 15.63 6.30 -7.12
N VAL A 62 14.72 7.15 -7.61
CA VAL A 62 13.47 6.72 -8.25
C VAL A 62 13.73 5.83 -9.48
N ALA A 63 14.80 6.07 -10.23
CA ALA A 63 15.17 5.24 -11.37
C ALA A 63 15.41 3.76 -11.00
N ASN A 64 15.87 3.48 -9.78
CA ASN A 64 16.20 2.13 -9.33
C ASN A 64 14.97 1.24 -9.08
N TYR A 65 13.75 1.79 -9.08
CA TYR A 65 12.55 0.96 -9.12
C TYR A 65 12.43 0.15 -10.42
N SER A 66 13.15 0.52 -11.48
CA SER A 66 13.20 -0.25 -12.73
C SER A 66 13.97 -1.57 -12.62
N GLU A 67 14.88 -1.70 -11.63
CA GLU A 67 15.64 -2.94 -11.39
C GLU A 67 14.73 -4.09 -10.92
N LYS A 68 13.64 -3.75 -10.22
CA LYS A 68 12.61 -4.68 -9.78
C LYS A 68 11.25 -3.98 -9.86
N VAL A 69 10.65 -4.08 -11.04
CA VAL A 69 9.38 -3.41 -11.38
C VAL A 69 8.17 -3.98 -10.63
N ASP A 70 8.31 -5.09 -9.91
CA ASP A 70 7.22 -5.81 -9.27
C ASP A 70 7.66 -6.32 -7.88
N ASP A 71 7.24 -5.60 -6.84
CA ASP A 71 7.61 -5.84 -5.46
C ASP A 71 6.46 -6.49 -4.67
N PHE A 72 6.84 -7.45 -3.83
CA PHE A 72 5.94 -7.97 -2.80
C PHE A 72 5.75 -6.88 -1.74
N TYR A 73 4.50 -6.65 -1.34
CA TYR A 73 4.15 -5.73 -0.26
C TYR A 73 3.75 -6.51 0.99
N SER A 74 2.64 -7.24 0.95
CA SER A 74 2.14 -7.94 2.14
C SER A 74 1.25 -9.12 1.80
N ASP A 75 1.26 -10.11 2.70
CA ASP A 75 0.33 -11.24 2.76
C ASP A 75 -0.33 -11.33 4.15
N GLU A 76 -0.07 -10.38 5.06
CA GLU A 76 -0.52 -10.44 6.46
C GLU A 76 -2.05 -10.50 6.58
N HIS A 77 -2.77 -9.85 5.65
CA HIS A 77 -4.23 -9.88 5.59
C HIS A 77 -4.81 -11.27 5.30
N LEU A 78 -3.99 -12.22 4.84
CA LEU A 78 -4.40 -13.61 4.57
C LEU A 78 -4.28 -14.52 5.81
N TYR A 79 -3.52 -14.09 6.83
CA TYR A 79 -3.15 -14.95 7.97
C TYR A 79 -3.71 -14.41 9.29
N LEU A 80 -4.96 -13.95 9.26
CA LEU A 80 -5.70 -13.63 10.49
C LEU A 80 -6.06 -14.94 11.21
N GLY A 81 -5.79 -15.00 12.51
CA GLY A 81 -5.94 -16.21 13.31
C GLY A 81 -6.12 -15.88 14.80
N PRO A 82 -6.22 -16.88 15.69
CA PRO A 82 -6.52 -16.66 17.10
C PRO A 82 -5.51 -15.73 17.81
N ASP A 83 -4.26 -15.70 17.34
CA ASP A 83 -3.19 -14.85 17.91
C ASP A 83 -3.03 -13.49 17.20
N SER A 84 -3.64 -13.30 16.02
CA SER A 84 -3.54 -12.10 15.18
C SER A 84 -4.90 -11.72 14.63
N ASN A 85 -5.54 -10.75 15.30
CA ASN A 85 -6.91 -10.31 14.99
C ASN A 85 -6.95 -9.07 14.09
N GLY A 86 -5.84 -8.73 13.42
CA GLY A 86 -5.76 -7.66 12.43
C GLY A 86 -4.40 -7.64 11.74
N PHE A 87 -4.28 -6.80 10.71
CA PHE A 87 -3.04 -6.52 10.01
C PHE A 87 -2.81 -5.00 9.94
N SER A 88 -1.59 -4.58 9.67
CA SER A 88 -1.30 -3.17 9.42
C SER A 88 -1.08 -2.89 7.94
N ASP A 89 -1.36 -1.65 7.55
CA ASP A 89 -1.03 -1.13 6.24
C ASP A 89 -0.34 0.23 6.42
N TYR A 90 0.95 0.28 6.11
CA TYR A 90 1.75 1.50 6.17
C TYR A 90 1.67 2.33 4.87
N THR A 91 0.84 1.90 3.92
CA THR A 91 0.66 2.44 2.56
C THR A 91 1.93 2.40 1.68
N ILE A 92 1.84 2.92 0.46
CA ILE A 92 2.95 3.01 -0.51
C ILE A 92 3.97 4.12 -0.22
N GLU A 93 4.11 4.51 1.04
CA GLU A 93 5.00 5.56 1.50
C GLU A 93 5.87 5.03 2.64
N GLY A 94 7.19 5.20 2.51
CA GLY A 94 8.11 4.72 3.54
C GLY A 94 8.13 5.62 4.79
N SER A 95 8.48 5.02 5.92
CA SER A 95 8.62 5.69 7.23
C SER A 95 9.77 6.70 7.31
N ARG A 96 10.71 6.66 6.36
CA ARG A 96 11.86 7.55 6.35
C ARG A 96 11.45 8.95 5.90
N TYR A 97 11.57 9.88 6.84
CA TYR A 97 11.52 11.31 6.55
C TYR A 97 12.83 11.80 5.93
N PHE A 98 12.73 12.68 4.94
CA PHE A 98 13.87 13.32 4.29
C PHE A 98 13.72 14.84 4.42
N ASP A 99 14.66 15.48 5.12
CA ASP A 99 14.67 16.95 5.36
C ASP A 99 14.79 17.79 4.10
N LYS A 100 15.26 17.21 2.99
CA LYS A 100 15.49 17.91 1.72
C LYS A 100 14.89 17.11 0.57
N GLY A 101 13.95 17.72 -0.13
CA GLY A 101 13.55 17.28 -1.47
C GLY A 101 14.55 17.81 -2.50
N GLY A 102 15.10 16.92 -3.32
CA GLY A 102 15.85 17.29 -4.53
C GLY A 102 14.99 17.04 -5.78
N PRO A 103 15.28 17.71 -6.90
CA PRO A 103 14.59 17.44 -8.15
C PRO A 103 14.86 15.98 -8.56
N SER A 104 13.80 15.17 -8.66
CA SER A 104 13.93 13.79 -9.10
C SER A 104 14.28 13.74 -10.58
N ARG A 105 15.25 12.89 -10.92
CA ARG A 105 15.65 12.66 -12.31
C ARG A 105 14.67 11.75 -13.06
N ALA A 106 13.92 10.94 -12.32
CA ALA A 106 12.93 10.01 -12.84
C ALA A 106 11.57 10.25 -12.20
N ILE A 107 10.51 9.86 -12.89
CA ILE A 107 9.16 9.74 -12.33
C ILE A 107 8.85 8.25 -12.20
N ALA A 108 8.23 7.88 -11.08
CA ALA A 108 7.65 6.57 -10.92
C ALA A 108 6.17 6.68 -10.53
N ILE A 109 5.35 5.82 -11.10
CA ILE A 109 3.96 5.59 -10.69
C ILE A 109 3.93 4.23 -9.98
N HIS A 110 3.30 4.18 -8.81
CA HIS A 110 3.26 2.99 -7.97
C HIS A 110 1.82 2.50 -7.87
N ILE A 111 1.52 1.35 -8.45
CA ILE A 111 0.17 0.76 -8.40
C ILE A 111 0.19 -0.46 -7.51
N SER A 112 -0.67 -0.43 -6.50
CA SER A 112 -0.97 -1.58 -5.66
C SER A 112 -2.01 -2.44 -6.34
N TYR A 113 -1.85 -3.76 -6.25
CA TYR A 113 -2.80 -4.74 -6.76
C TYR A 113 -2.67 -6.06 -5.99
N PHE A 114 -3.70 -6.90 -6.04
CA PHE A 114 -3.63 -8.27 -5.54
C PHE A 114 -3.21 -9.22 -6.66
N ASP A 115 -2.27 -10.12 -6.39
CA ASP A 115 -1.95 -11.21 -7.33
C ASP A 115 -2.96 -12.36 -7.26
N ALA A 116 -2.73 -13.39 -8.07
CA ALA A 116 -3.60 -14.57 -8.13
C ALA A 116 -3.70 -15.36 -6.80
N TYR A 117 -2.76 -15.15 -5.87
CA TYR A 117 -2.76 -15.74 -4.53
C TYR A 117 -3.24 -14.76 -3.47
N LEU A 118 -3.79 -13.62 -3.89
CA LEU A 118 -4.26 -12.53 -3.04
C LEU A 118 -3.14 -11.84 -2.24
N ASN A 119 -1.87 -12.02 -2.61
CA ASN A 119 -0.81 -11.22 -2.01
C ASN A 119 -0.94 -9.79 -2.52
N LEU A 120 -0.77 -8.82 -1.62
CA LEU A 120 -0.67 -7.41 -2.00
C LEU A 120 0.71 -7.16 -2.57
N ARG A 121 0.75 -6.55 -3.75
CA ARG A 121 1.97 -6.26 -4.50
C ARG A 121 1.96 -4.82 -4.99
N ILE A 122 3.16 -4.27 -5.22
CA ILE A 122 3.32 -2.96 -5.86
C ILE A 122 4.03 -3.15 -7.19
N LYS A 123 3.41 -2.64 -8.25
CA LYS A 123 4.05 -2.48 -9.55
C LYS A 123 4.58 -1.07 -9.71
N HIS A 124 5.83 -0.95 -10.15
CA HIS A 124 6.51 0.32 -10.36
C HIS A 124 6.65 0.60 -11.86
N PHE A 125 6.10 1.73 -12.30
CA PHE A 125 6.24 2.22 -13.67
C PHE A 125 7.16 3.43 -13.67
N VAL A 126 8.38 3.24 -14.16
CA VAL A 126 9.43 4.28 -14.13
C VAL A 126 9.58 4.88 -15.53
N SER A 127 9.78 6.19 -15.61
CA SER A 127 10.17 6.89 -16.84
C SER A 127 11.47 6.34 -17.44
N ASP A 128 11.73 6.60 -18.71
CA ASP A 128 12.92 6.13 -19.45
C ASP A 128 14.05 7.17 -19.44
N SER A 129 13.73 8.45 -19.68
CA SER A 129 14.70 9.54 -19.93
C SER A 129 15.36 10.13 -18.66
N ASN A 130 15.98 9.29 -17.83
CA ASN A 130 16.35 9.60 -16.43
C ASN A 130 17.72 10.26 -16.21
N GLU A 131 18.40 10.77 -17.24
CA GLU A 131 19.77 11.30 -17.15
C GLU A 131 19.84 12.61 -16.35
N ASN A 132 18.76 13.41 -16.40
CA ASN A 132 18.67 14.71 -15.74
C ASN A 132 17.24 14.96 -15.23
N ALA A 133 16.98 16.10 -14.57
CA ALA A 133 15.67 16.40 -13.97
C ALA A 133 14.73 17.25 -14.84
N LYS A 134 15.07 17.50 -16.11
CA LYS A 134 14.21 18.26 -17.05
C LYS A 134 13.03 17.40 -17.53
N ASP A 135 12.12 18.03 -18.27
CA ASP A 135 11.10 17.34 -19.07
C ASP A 135 10.22 16.36 -18.26
N GLN A 136 9.82 16.79 -17.06
CA GLN A 136 8.98 16.00 -16.14
C GLN A 136 7.66 15.54 -16.77
N GLY A 137 7.09 16.33 -17.70
CA GLY A 137 5.87 15.94 -18.41
C GLY A 137 6.09 14.74 -19.32
N GLU A 138 7.18 14.73 -20.10
CA GLU A 138 7.54 13.62 -20.98
C GLU A 138 7.78 12.34 -20.17
N LYS A 139 8.58 12.45 -19.09
CA LYS A 139 8.82 11.35 -18.14
C LYS A 139 7.55 10.76 -17.56
N PHE A 140 6.59 11.61 -17.21
CA PHE A 140 5.32 11.13 -16.71
C PHE A 140 4.58 10.32 -17.77
N PHE A 141 4.57 10.77 -19.03
CA PHE A 141 3.90 10.03 -20.10
C PHE A 141 4.61 8.72 -20.45
N GLU A 142 5.94 8.65 -20.40
CA GLU A 142 6.71 7.40 -20.53
C GLU A 142 6.27 6.38 -19.44
N ALA A 143 6.18 6.82 -18.18
CA ALA A 143 5.72 5.96 -17.09
C ALA A 143 4.24 5.58 -17.22
N LEU A 144 3.39 6.53 -17.64
CA LEU A 144 1.94 6.33 -17.80
C LEU A 144 1.61 5.38 -18.96
N GLU A 145 2.36 5.43 -20.05
CA GLU A 145 2.23 4.48 -21.17
C GLU A 145 2.45 3.05 -20.70
N LYS A 146 3.53 2.80 -19.94
CA LYS A 146 3.81 1.49 -19.35
C LYS A 146 2.71 1.02 -18.39
N LEU A 147 2.17 1.93 -17.59
CA LEU A 147 1.04 1.65 -16.71
C LEU A 147 -0.19 1.23 -17.52
N SER A 148 -0.55 2.02 -18.52
CA SER A 148 -1.71 1.77 -19.38
C SER A 148 -1.60 0.43 -20.12
N ASP A 149 -0.46 0.17 -20.75
CA ASP A 149 -0.19 -1.09 -21.43
C ASP A 149 -0.29 -2.29 -20.48
N TRP A 150 0.21 -2.15 -19.25
CA TRP A 150 0.07 -3.20 -18.24
C TRP A 150 -1.39 -3.37 -17.81
N TYR A 151 -2.11 -2.29 -17.54
CA TYR A 151 -3.51 -2.34 -17.14
C TYR A 151 -4.37 -3.03 -18.20
N TYR A 152 -4.34 -2.57 -19.45
CA TYR A 152 -5.20 -3.14 -20.50
C TYR A 152 -4.87 -4.60 -20.83
N ARG A 153 -3.62 -5.03 -20.64
CA ARG A 153 -3.25 -6.45 -20.76
C ARG A 153 -3.76 -7.33 -19.62
N ASN A 154 -4.09 -6.76 -18.47
CA ASN A 154 -4.45 -7.48 -17.24
C ASN A 154 -5.80 -7.02 -16.65
N GLN A 155 -6.59 -6.23 -17.37
CA GLN A 155 -7.77 -5.53 -16.84
C GLN A 155 -8.80 -6.48 -16.22
N ASP A 156 -8.93 -7.69 -16.75
CA ASP A 156 -9.87 -8.70 -16.24
C ASP A 156 -9.47 -9.23 -14.85
N GLN A 157 -8.22 -9.03 -14.45
CA GLN A 157 -7.67 -9.45 -13.16
C GLN A 157 -7.48 -8.30 -12.18
N LEU A 158 -7.61 -7.05 -12.63
CA LEU A 158 -7.33 -5.86 -11.83
C LEU A 158 -8.62 -5.16 -11.43
N LEU A 159 -8.68 -4.68 -10.19
CA LEU A 159 -9.72 -3.75 -9.79
C LEU A 159 -9.40 -2.37 -10.35
N LEU A 160 -10.31 -1.82 -11.17
CA LEU A 160 -10.23 -0.42 -11.58
C LEU A 160 -10.73 0.46 -10.42
N THR A 161 -9.79 0.94 -9.61
CA THR A 161 -10.06 1.93 -8.57
C THR A 161 -10.18 3.32 -9.18
N LEU A 162 -10.82 4.27 -8.48
CA LEU A 162 -10.84 5.69 -8.84
C LEU A 162 -9.42 6.25 -9.01
N GLY A 163 -8.49 5.84 -8.15
CA GLY A 163 -7.09 6.26 -8.24
C GLY A 163 -6.41 5.80 -9.52
N LEU A 164 -6.64 4.55 -9.92
CA LEU A 164 -6.10 3.98 -11.17
C LEU A 164 -6.79 4.60 -12.40
N GLU A 165 -8.11 4.75 -12.36
CA GLU A 165 -8.90 5.39 -13.42
C GLU A 165 -8.41 6.82 -13.67
N GLU A 166 -8.24 7.63 -12.63
CA GLU A 166 -7.76 9.01 -12.78
C GLU A 166 -6.31 9.09 -13.30
N LEU A 167 -5.44 8.14 -12.95
CA LEU A 167 -4.10 8.06 -13.53
C LEU A 167 -4.18 7.77 -15.03
N LEU A 168 -4.94 6.75 -15.43
CA LEU A 168 -5.12 6.36 -16.83
C LEU A 168 -5.74 7.48 -17.67
N ARG A 169 -6.69 8.23 -17.09
CA ARG A 169 -7.36 9.36 -17.74
C ARG A 169 -6.38 10.39 -18.29
N TYR A 170 -5.23 10.60 -17.64
CA TYR A 170 -4.22 11.55 -18.11
C TYR A 170 -3.65 11.23 -19.51
N GLN A 171 -3.76 9.99 -20.01
CA GLN A 171 -3.42 9.67 -21.39
C GLN A 171 -4.30 10.42 -22.38
N GLU A 172 -5.58 10.59 -22.08
CA GLU A 172 -6.55 11.26 -22.94
C GLU A 172 -6.40 12.78 -22.87
N ILE A 173 -6.28 13.32 -21.64
CA ILE A 173 -6.19 14.78 -21.42
C ILE A 173 -4.83 15.35 -21.85
N ARG A 174 -3.81 14.49 -22.02
CA ARG A 174 -2.43 14.86 -22.41
C ARG A 174 -1.85 16.01 -21.58
N LYS A 175 -2.17 16.04 -20.29
CA LYS A 175 -1.70 17.05 -19.33
C LYS A 175 -0.91 16.40 -18.20
N PHE A 176 0.30 16.90 -17.94
CA PHE A 176 1.08 16.51 -16.76
C PHE A 176 0.44 17.07 -15.49
N PRO A 177 0.05 16.23 -14.51
CA PRO A 177 -0.69 16.70 -13.33
C PRO A 177 0.19 17.18 -12.17
N GLY A 178 1.51 17.05 -12.28
CA GLY A 178 2.45 17.31 -11.20
C GLY A 178 2.62 16.12 -10.26
N LEU A 179 3.78 16.05 -9.61
CA LEU A 179 4.21 14.91 -8.79
C LEU A 179 3.27 14.64 -7.59
N GLY A 180 2.77 15.70 -6.95
CA GLY A 180 1.83 15.56 -5.83
C GLY A 180 0.52 14.88 -6.23
N THR A 181 0.02 15.16 -7.44
CA THR A 181 -1.21 14.54 -7.96
C THR A 181 -0.99 13.07 -8.33
N ILE A 182 0.18 12.71 -8.88
CA ILE A 182 0.55 11.32 -9.14
C ILE A 182 0.54 10.51 -7.85
N LYS A 183 1.19 11.04 -6.80
CA LYS A 183 1.23 10.42 -5.47
C LYS A 183 -0.17 10.32 -4.85
N LYS A 184 -0.98 11.38 -4.94
CA LYS A 184 -2.38 11.37 -4.49
C LYS A 184 -3.15 10.21 -5.11
N TRP A 185 -3.10 10.04 -6.43
CA TRP A 185 -3.87 8.99 -7.11
C TRP A 185 -3.32 7.59 -6.87
N SER A 186 -2.00 7.45 -6.74
CA SER A 186 -1.37 6.18 -6.35
C SER A 186 -1.82 5.76 -4.94
N LEU A 187 -1.88 6.69 -3.99
CA LEU A 187 -2.39 6.44 -2.64
C LEU A 187 -3.89 6.17 -2.62
N ALA A 188 -4.68 6.91 -3.40
CA ALA A 188 -6.11 6.67 -3.55
C ALA A 188 -6.38 5.25 -4.08
N ASN A 189 -5.62 4.79 -5.08
CA ASN A 189 -5.69 3.41 -5.57
C ASN A 189 -5.41 2.40 -4.45
N HIS A 190 -4.36 2.61 -3.64
CA HIS A 190 -4.03 1.71 -2.54
C HIS A 190 -5.17 1.63 -1.51
N LEU A 191 -5.64 2.77 -1.03
CA LEU A 191 -6.68 2.85 0.00
C LEU A 191 -8.01 2.26 -0.47
N GLU A 192 -8.39 2.53 -1.73
CA GLU A 192 -9.61 1.98 -2.31
C GLU A 192 -9.50 0.47 -2.55
N LEU A 193 -8.33 -0.02 -2.99
CA LEU A 193 -8.08 -1.45 -3.14
C LEU A 193 -8.21 -2.20 -1.79
N ILE A 194 -7.59 -1.67 -0.73
CA ILE A 194 -7.70 -2.23 0.62
C ILE A 194 -9.13 -2.10 1.14
N GLY A 195 -9.78 -0.96 0.95
CA GLY A 195 -11.17 -0.74 1.35
C GLY A 195 -12.12 -1.74 0.68
N ALA A 196 -11.99 -1.93 -0.63
CA ALA A 196 -12.77 -2.91 -1.38
C ALA A 196 -12.53 -4.34 -0.88
N PHE A 197 -11.29 -4.70 -0.56
CA PHE A 197 -10.96 -5.98 0.06
C PHE A 197 -11.65 -6.17 1.43
N LEU A 198 -11.60 -5.14 2.30
CA LEU A 198 -12.19 -5.18 3.64
C LEU A 198 -13.73 -5.22 3.61
N GLU A 199 -14.37 -4.47 2.73
CA GLU A 199 -15.84 -4.40 2.63
C GLU A 199 -16.46 -5.69 2.06
N GLN A 200 -15.77 -6.36 1.15
CA GLN A 200 -16.33 -7.50 0.42
C GLN A 200 -15.99 -8.87 1.07
N GLY A 201 -15.16 -8.89 2.12
CA GLY A 201 -14.73 -10.12 2.81
C GLY A 201 -14.13 -11.16 1.85
N ASP A 202 -14.21 -12.46 2.19
CA ASP A 202 -13.76 -13.58 1.33
C ASP A 202 -14.47 -13.67 -0.04
N HIS A 203 -15.46 -12.81 -0.30
CA HIS A 203 -16.29 -12.83 -1.50
C HIS A 203 -15.83 -11.87 -2.61
N TRP A 204 -14.74 -11.13 -2.45
CA TRP A 204 -14.21 -10.26 -3.50
C TRP A 204 -13.79 -11.04 -4.77
N GLN A 205 -13.47 -12.33 -4.66
CA GLN A 205 -13.27 -13.24 -5.81
C GLN A 205 -14.52 -13.40 -6.70
N LYS A 206 -15.74 -13.14 -6.19
CA LYS A 206 -16.97 -13.22 -6.98
C LYS A 206 -17.19 -11.98 -7.86
N GLY A 207 -16.53 -10.85 -7.53
CA GLY A 207 -16.57 -9.62 -8.34
C GLY A 207 -15.97 -9.79 -9.73
N TRP A 208 -14.99 -10.68 -9.89
CA TRP A 208 -14.44 -11.09 -11.18
C TRP A 208 -15.49 -11.70 -12.13
N LYS A 209 -16.61 -12.25 -11.63
CA LYS A 209 -17.69 -12.76 -12.49
C LYS A 209 -18.71 -11.72 -12.92
N ARG A 210 -18.69 -10.51 -12.34
CA ARG A 210 -19.76 -9.52 -12.59
C ARG A 210 -19.47 -8.57 -13.75
N ASN A 211 -18.27 -8.63 -14.32
CA ASN A 211 -17.90 -8.00 -15.59
C ASN A 211 -17.66 -9.01 -16.73
N GLY A 212 -18.31 -10.19 -16.69
CA GLY A 212 -18.64 -10.93 -17.91
C GLY A 212 -17.73 -12.09 -18.34
N ILE A 213 -17.50 -13.08 -17.46
CA ILE A 213 -17.51 -14.52 -17.83
C ILE A 213 -18.31 -15.30 -16.79
#